data_AF-A0A8J2PJ89-F1
#
_entry.id   AF-A0A8J2PJ89-F1
#
_cell.length_a   1.000
_cell.length_b   1.000
_cell.length_c   1.000
_cell.angle_alpha   90.00
_cell.angle_beta   90.00
_cell.angle_gamma   90.00
#
_symmetry.space_group_name_H-M   'P 1'
#
loop_
_entity.id
_entity.type
_entity.pdbx_description
1 polymer ?
#
loop_
_entity_poly.entity_id
_entity_poly.type
_entity_poly.pdbx_seq_one_letter_code
_entity_poly.pdbx_strand_id
1 'polypeptide(L)'
;MSEGLFSGAISVSGSALCPWAIARRPWETFGKLAKLLNCNKNSTAESLKCLESVDYLNILRHQSLTKWHYDPIAAFGPVVENATNAKNEFLIGSPFKLLSEGNITSKVPWIVGDVKDEGLLLHAS
;
A
#
# COMPACT_ATOMS: atom_id res chain seq x y z
N MET A 1 -1.21 -0.10 17.59
CA MET A 1 0.25 0.17 17.56
C MET A 1 0.62 1.65 17.74
N SER A 2 -0.28 2.61 17.52
CA SER A 2 0.04 4.04 17.64
C SER A 2 -0.80 4.81 18.67
N GLU A 3 -1.57 4.09 19.49
CA GLU A 3 -2.37 4.67 20.56
C GLU A 3 -1.45 5.35 21.60
N GLY A 4 -1.78 6.58 21.97
CA GLY A 4 -1.01 7.38 22.92
C GLY A 4 0.30 7.98 22.39
N LEU A 5 0.67 7.77 21.12
CA LEU A 5 1.92 8.29 20.55
C LEU A 5 1.79 9.71 19.97
N PHE A 6 0.58 10.22 19.82
CA PHE A 6 0.30 11.54 19.24
C PHE A 6 -1.01 12.11 19.79
N SER A 7 -1.14 13.44 19.74
CA SER A 7 -2.32 14.16 20.24
C SER A 7 -3.18 14.78 19.14
N GLY A 8 -2.78 14.67 17.87
CA GLY A 8 -3.51 15.18 16.71
C GLY A 8 -2.88 14.69 15.40
N ALA A 9 -3.63 14.76 14.32
CA ALA A 9 -3.19 14.34 13.00
C ALA A 9 -3.58 15.37 11.92
N ILE A 10 -2.76 15.49 10.88
CA ILE A 10 -3.06 16.28 9.68
C ILE A 10 -2.81 15.40 8.46
N SER A 11 -3.75 15.36 7.53
CA SER A 11 -3.60 14.70 6.23
C SER A 11 -3.81 15.72 5.12
N VAL A 12 -2.84 15.84 4.23
CA VAL A 12 -2.84 16.82 3.13
C VAL A 12 -2.82 16.06 1.82
N SER A 13 -3.79 16.34 0.93
CA SER A 13 -3.89 15.76 -0.41
C SER A 13 -4.04 14.23 -0.42
N GLY A 14 -4.57 13.65 0.65
CA GLY A 14 -4.69 12.20 0.77
C GLY A 14 -5.22 11.70 2.10
N SER A 15 -5.79 10.49 2.09
CA SER A 15 -6.22 9.77 3.28
C SER A 15 -6.20 8.26 3.02
N ALA A 16 -6.39 7.44 4.06
CA ALA A 16 -6.51 5.99 3.93
C ALA A 16 -7.74 5.55 3.08
N LEU A 17 -8.67 6.46 2.79
CA LEU A 17 -9.84 6.21 1.94
C LEU A 17 -9.57 6.44 0.46
N CYS A 18 -8.43 7.01 0.09
CA CYS A 18 -8.10 7.25 -1.31
C CYS A 18 -7.99 5.91 -2.08
N PRO A 19 -8.45 5.84 -3.34
CA PRO A 19 -8.46 4.60 -4.11
C PRO A 19 -7.06 4.04 -4.38
N TRP A 20 -6.04 4.89 -4.29
CA TRP A 20 -4.62 4.57 -4.46
C TRP A 20 -3.88 4.26 -3.14
N ALA A 21 -4.51 4.48 -1.97
CA ALA A 21 -3.85 4.32 -0.67
C ALA A 21 -3.68 2.85 -0.25
N ILE A 22 -4.54 1.95 -0.74
CA ILE A 22 -4.47 0.51 -0.48
C ILE A 22 -4.22 -0.23 -1.80
N ALA A 23 -3.17 -1.05 -1.83
CA ALA A 23 -2.82 -1.86 -2.98
C ALA A 23 -3.89 -2.94 -3.23
N ARG A 24 -4.41 -2.98 -4.46
CA ARG A 24 -5.40 -3.97 -4.90
C ARG A 24 -4.67 -5.19 -5.48
N ARG A 25 -5.13 -6.39 -5.11
CA ARG A 25 -4.61 -7.67 -5.62
C ARG A 25 -3.09 -7.81 -5.45
N PRO A 26 -2.55 -7.65 -4.23
CA PRO A 26 -1.10 -7.67 -3.98
C PRO A 26 -0.41 -8.94 -4.46
N TRP A 27 -1.09 -10.09 -4.44
CA TRP A 27 -0.55 -11.35 -4.95
C TRP A 27 -0.34 -11.36 -6.46
N GLU A 28 -1.22 -10.72 -7.24
CA GLU A 28 -1.01 -10.56 -8.68
C GLU A 28 0.18 -9.65 -8.97
N THR A 29 0.33 -8.58 -8.20
CA THR A 29 1.47 -7.66 -8.29
C THR A 29 2.78 -8.38 -7.96
N PHE A 30 2.81 -9.13 -6.86
CA PHE A 30 3.94 -9.97 -6.48
C PHE A 30 4.31 -10.96 -7.58
N GLY A 31 3.34 -11.69 -8.14
CA GLY A 31 3.58 -12.65 -9.22
C GLY A 31 4.14 -12.02 -10.48
N LYS A 32 3.72 -10.79 -10.84
CA LYS A 32 4.27 -10.05 -11.98
C LYS A 32 5.73 -9.68 -11.76
N LEU A 33 6.07 -9.12 -10.60
CA LEU A 33 7.45 -8.77 -10.25
C LEU A 33 8.33 -10.03 -10.25
N ALA A 34 7.87 -11.10 -9.60
CA ALA A 34 8.57 -12.38 -9.57
C ALA A 34 8.82 -12.91 -10.99
N LYS A 35 7.83 -12.82 -11.89
CA LYS A 35 8.01 -13.23 -13.29
C LYS A 35 9.03 -12.35 -14.04
N LEU A 36 8.98 -11.03 -13.88
CA LEU A 36 9.93 -10.10 -14.53
C LEU A 36 11.38 -10.37 -14.10
N LEU A 37 11.58 -10.77 -12.85
CA LEU A 37 12.90 -11.05 -12.28
C LEU A 37 13.30 -12.54 -12.33
N ASN A 38 12.59 -13.37 -13.11
CA ASN A 38 12.83 -14.82 -13.23
C ASN A 38 12.76 -15.59 -11.88
N CYS A 39 11.98 -15.07 -10.95
CA CYS A 39 11.73 -15.60 -9.61
C CYS A 39 10.33 -16.21 -9.43
N ASN A 40 9.56 -16.46 -10.49
CA ASN A 40 8.31 -17.20 -10.39
C ASN A 40 8.59 -18.69 -10.15
N LYS A 41 8.41 -19.19 -8.92
CA LYS A 41 8.68 -20.58 -8.51
C LYS A 41 7.39 -21.32 -8.16
N ASN A 42 7.50 -22.60 -7.79
CA ASN A 42 6.36 -23.46 -7.48
C ASN A 42 5.62 -23.06 -6.20
N SER A 43 6.28 -22.31 -5.31
CA SER A 43 5.68 -21.77 -4.09
C SER A 43 6.01 -20.29 -3.87
N THR A 44 5.16 -19.61 -3.09
CA THR A 44 5.41 -18.23 -2.64
C THR A 44 6.72 -18.12 -1.86
N ALA A 45 7.02 -19.10 -1.00
CA ALA A 45 8.24 -19.11 -0.20
C ALA A 45 9.51 -19.20 -1.06
N GLU A 46 9.52 -20.07 -2.08
CA GLU A 46 10.65 -20.16 -3.01
C GLU A 46 10.77 -18.91 -3.89
N SER A 47 9.65 -18.33 -4.30
CA SER A 47 9.64 -17.09 -5.08
C SER A 47 10.19 -15.92 -4.26
N LEU A 48 9.82 -15.84 -2.97
CA LEU A 48 10.34 -14.85 -2.04
C LEU A 48 11.85 -15.03 -1.82
N LYS A 49 12.30 -16.25 -1.52
CA LYS A 49 13.73 -16.55 -1.35
C LYS A 49 14.56 -16.21 -2.59
N CYS A 50 13.99 -16.38 -3.78
CA CYS A 50 14.62 -15.94 -5.02
C CYS A 50 14.69 -14.41 -5.11
N LEU A 51 13.62 -13.70 -4.82
CA LEU A 51 13.61 -12.23 -4.83
C LEU A 51 14.59 -11.64 -3.80
N GLU A 52 14.75 -12.27 -2.64
CA GLU A 52 15.73 -11.87 -1.61
C GLU A 52 17.18 -11.96 -2.09
N SER A 53 17.49 -12.77 -3.12
CA SER A 53 18.83 -12.84 -3.72
C SER A 53 19.02 -11.91 -4.92
N VAL A 54 17.96 -11.27 -5.41
CA VAL A 54 18.03 -10.30 -6.50
C VAL A 54 18.59 -8.98 -5.97
N ASP A 55 19.52 -8.38 -6.72
CA ASP A 55 20.01 -7.03 -6.43
C ASP A 55 18.85 -6.03 -6.32
N TYR A 56 18.82 -5.27 -5.23
CA TYR A 56 17.71 -4.37 -4.93
C TYR A 56 17.47 -3.32 -6.02
N LEU A 57 18.50 -2.88 -6.75
CA LEU A 57 18.31 -1.92 -7.85
C LEU A 57 17.50 -2.55 -8.98
N ASN A 58 17.64 -3.85 -9.23
CA ASN A 58 16.81 -4.55 -10.21
C ASN A 58 15.36 -4.68 -9.73
N ILE A 59 15.11 -4.84 -8.43
CA ILE A 59 13.76 -4.78 -7.88
C ILE A 59 13.16 -3.38 -8.10
N LEU A 60 13.88 -2.33 -7.70
CA LEU A 60 13.42 -0.94 -7.84
C LEU A 60 13.12 -0.56 -9.30
N ARG A 61 13.89 -1.07 -10.26
CA ARG A 61 13.66 -0.84 -11.70
C ARG A 61 12.37 -1.46 -12.23
N HIS A 62 11.92 -2.57 -11.64
CA HIS A 62 10.77 -3.34 -12.15
C HIS A 62 9.52 -3.26 -11.26
N GLN A 63 9.63 -2.73 -10.03
CA GLN A 63 8.53 -2.72 -9.06
C GLN A 63 7.39 -1.77 -9.43
N SER A 64 7.61 -0.74 -10.25
CA SER A 64 6.58 0.27 -10.54
C SER A 64 5.34 -0.36 -11.15
N LEU A 65 5.53 -1.37 -12.04
CA LEU A 65 4.49 -2.14 -12.72
C LEU A 65 3.36 -1.27 -13.30
N THR A 66 3.67 0.00 -13.57
CA THR A 66 2.73 1.01 -14.03
C THR A 66 2.32 0.68 -15.45
N LYS A 67 1.02 0.72 -15.72
CA LYS A 67 0.45 0.33 -17.01
C LYS A 67 -0.04 1.51 -17.82
N TRP A 68 -0.72 2.44 -17.17
CA TRP A 68 -1.40 3.56 -17.83
C TRP A 68 -0.98 4.87 -17.18
N HIS A 69 -0.01 5.56 -17.77
CA HIS A 69 0.60 6.78 -17.23
C HIS A 69 1.11 6.60 -15.80
N TYR A 70 0.31 7.01 -14.81
CA TYR A 70 0.62 6.93 -13.38
C TYR A 70 -0.22 5.87 -12.64
N ASP A 71 -0.99 5.01 -13.34
CA ASP A 71 -1.79 3.96 -12.71
C ASP A 71 -1.16 2.56 -12.86
N PRO A 72 -0.99 1.81 -11.75
CA PRO A 72 -1.16 2.25 -10.36
C PRO A 72 -0.11 3.28 -9.91
N ILE A 73 -0.50 4.22 -9.03
CA ILE A 73 0.41 5.24 -8.45
C ILE A 73 1.51 4.54 -7.64
N ALA A 74 1.14 3.51 -6.89
CA ALA A 74 2.05 2.61 -6.22
C ALA A 74 1.56 1.17 -6.42
N ALA A 75 2.32 0.36 -7.18
CA ALA A 75 2.03 -1.06 -7.34
C ALA A 75 2.19 -1.84 -6.04
N PHE A 76 3.16 -1.45 -5.21
CA PHE A 76 3.39 -1.95 -3.86
C PHE A 76 3.06 -0.84 -2.87
N GLY A 77 2.19 -1.12 -1.90
CA GLY A 77 1.72 -0.16 -0.90
C GLY A 77 1.01 -0.88 0.25
N PRO A 78 0.33 -0.13 1.13
CA PRO A 78 -0.42 -0.73 2.23
C PRO A 78 -1.43 -1.78 1.74
N VAL A 79 -1.57 -2.87 2.47
CA VAL A 79 -2.50 -3.97 2.18
C VAL A 79 -3.30 -4.31 3.42
N VAL A 80 -4.49 -4.88 3.24
CA VAL A 80 -5.20 -5.53 4.34
C VAL A 80 -4.53 -6.87 4.61
N GLU A 81 -4.04 -7.06 5.82
CA GLU A 81 -3.33 -8.27 6.24
C GLU A 81 -4.31 -9.38 6.60
N ASN A 82 -3.98 -10.61 6.22
CA ASN A 82 -4.70 -11.78 6.72
C ASN A 82 -4.32 -11.98 8.18
N ALA A 83 -5.32 -12.04 9.06
CA ALA A 83 -5.17 -12.17 10.52
C ALA A 83 -4.69 -13.57 10.96
N THR A 84 -3.59 -14.04 10.39
CA THR A 84 -3.00 -15.35 10.73
C THR A 84 -2.16 -15.30 11.99
N ASN A 85 -1.73 -14.11 12.45
CA ASN A 85 -0.89 -14.00 13.64
C ASN A 85 -1.05 -12.62 14.32
N ALA A 86 -2.24 -12.40 14.91
CA ALA A 86 -2.87 -11.14 15.40
C ALA A 86 -2.00 -10.12 16.18
N LYS A 87 -0.76 -10.47 16.50
CA LYS A 87 0.12 -9.70 17.39
C LYS A 87 0.95 -8.65 16.65
N ASN A 88 1.10 -8.74 15.32
CA ASN A 88 2.00 -7.90 14.54
C ASN A 88 1.34 -7.21 13.32
N GLU A 89 0.05 -7.45 13.07
CA GLU A 89 -0.66 -6.83 11.95
C GLU A 89 -0.90 -5.33 12.19
N PHE A 90 -0.64 -4.53 11.16
CA PHE A 90 -0.92 -3.10 11.12
C PHE A 90 -2.35 -2.80 10.66
N LEU A 91 -2.79 -3.41 9.56
CA LEU A 91 -4.10 -3.14 8.95
C LEU A 91 -4.91 -4.43 8.73
N ILE A 92 -5.77 -4.75 9.70
CA ILE A 92 -6.58 -5.98 9.73
C ILE A 92 -7.92 -5.90 8.97
N GLY A 93 -8.25 -4.72 8.42
CA GLY A 93 -9.51 -4.49 7.73
C GLY A 93 -9.41 -3.33 6.76
N SER A 94 -10.38 -3.20 5.85
CA SER A 94 -10.39 -2.04 4.95
C SER A 94 -10.55 -0.75 5.75
N PRO A 95 -9.85 0.35 5.40
CA PRO A 95 -9.95 1.61 6.12
C PRO A 95 -11.40 2.11 6.24
N PHE A 96 -12.20 1.97 5.17
CA PHE A 96 -13.63 2.32 5.19
C PHE A 96 -14.40 1.56 6.28
N LYS A 97 -14.23 0.23 6.35
CA LYS A 97 -14.89 -0.60 7.35
C LYS A 97 -14.48 -0.18 8.76
N LEU A 98 -13.18 -0.11 9.02
CA LEU A 98 -12.63 0.23 10.34
C LEU A 98 -13.10 1.60 10.84
N LEU A 99 -13.13 2.60 9.96
CA LEU A 99 -13.65 3.92 10.29
C LEU A 99 -15.15 3.91 10.54
N SER A 100 -15.93 3.25 9.68
CA SER A 100 -17.40 3.18 9.80
C SER A 100 -17.86 2.48 11.07
N GLU A 101 -17.11 1.48 11.54
CA GLU A 101 -17.40 0.73 12.75
C GLU A 101 -16.83 1.41 14.02
N GLY A 102 -16.07 2.51 13.87
CA GLY A 102 -15.37 3.15 14.98
C GLY A 102 -14.23 2.31 15.55
N ASN A 103 -13.78 1.30 14.81
CA ASN A 103 -12.66 0.38 15.12
C ASN A 103 -11.31 1.06 14.84
N ILE A 104 -11.11 2.23 15.43
CA ILE A 104 -9.89 3.03 15.38
C ILE A 104 -9.29 3.14 16.78
N THR A 105 -7.99 2.91 16.90
CA THR A 105 -7.29 2.91 18.20
C THR A 105 -7.02 4.33 18.70
N SER A 106 -6.66 5.25 17.81
CA SER A 106 -6.31 6.63 18.17
C SER A 106 -7.44 7.58 17.81
N LYS A 107 -8.15 8.06 18.84
CA LYS A 107 -9.25 9.04 18.71
C LYS A 107 -8.75 10.42 19.11
N VAL A 108 -8.14 11.12 18.17
CA VAL A 108 -7.58 12.47 18.35
C VAL A 108 -8.14 13.43 17.29
N PRO A 109 -8.06 14.77 17.48
CA PRO A 109 -8.41 15.73 16.46
C PRO A 109 -7.66 15.46 15.14
N TRP A 110 -8.39 15.50 14.03
CA TRP A 110 -7.86 15.22 12.69
C TRP A 110 -8.28 16.32 11.71
N ILE A 111 -7.30 16.91 11.02
CA ILE A 111 -7.52 17.89 9.96
C ILE A 111 -7.20 17.23 8.62
N VAL A 112 -8.10 17.39 7.65
CA VAL A 112 -7.92 16.93 6.26
C VAL A 112 -8.09 18.11 5.34
N GLY A 113 -7.21 18.25 4.34
CA GLY A 113 -7.31 19.28 3.33
C GLY A 113 -6.72 18.84 2.00
N ASP A 114 -7.24 19.40 0.92
CA ASP A 114 -6.81 19.21 -0.46
C ASP A 114 -6.66 20.59 -1.14
N VAL A 115 -6.00 20.65 -2.30
CA VAL A 115 -6.01 21.87 -3.13
C VAL A 115 -7.11 21.84 -4.19
N LYS A 116 -7.46 23.02 -4.72
CA LYS A 116 -8.54 23.19 -5.72
C LYS A 116 -8.34 22.30 -6.97
N ASP A 117 -7.09 22.13 -7.41
CA ASP A 117 -6.76 21.57 -8.71
C ASP A 117 -5.78 20.37 -8.63
N GLU A 118 -5.90 19.49 -7.61
CA GLU A 118 -5.06 18.28 -7.41
C GLU A 118 -4.89 17.43 -8.68
N GLY A 119 -5.98 17.27 -9.43
CA GLY A 119 -6.05 16.43 -10.63
C GLY A 119 -5.12 16.90 -11.76
N LEU A 120 -4.65 18.14 -11.75
CA LEU A 120 -3.67 18.63 -12.72
C LEU A 120 -2.36 17.83 -12.67
N LEU A 121 -2.02 17.21 -11.52
CA LEU A 121 -0.87 16.31 -11.40
C LEU A 121 -0.90 15.17 -12.42
N LEU A 122 -2.08 14.63 -12.74
CA LEU A 122 -2.24 13.54 -13.69
C LEU A 122 -2.36 14.00 -15.15
N HIS A 123 -2.57 15.31 -15.36
CA HIS A 123 -2.71 15.92 -16.69
C HIS A 123 -1.44 16.60 -17.21
N ALA A 124 -0.49 16.93 -16.32
CA ALA A 124 0.80 17.48 -16.71
C ALA A 124 1.65 16.38 -17.38
N SER A 125 1.47 16.20 -18.68
CA SER A 125 2.27 15.33 -19.56
C SER A 125 3.00 16.17 -20.60
#